data_AF-A0A2T2UJI3-F1
#
_entry.id   AF-A0A2T2UJI3-F1
#
_cell.length_a   1.000
_cell.length_b   1.000
_cell.length_c   1.000
_cell.angle_alpha   90.00
_cell.angle_beta   90.00
_cell.angle_gamma   90.00
#
_symmetry.space_group_name_H-M   'P 1'
#
loop_
_entity.id
_entity.type
_entity.pdbx_description
1 polymer ?
#
loop_
_entity_poly.entity_id
_entity_poly.type
_entity_poly.pdbx_seq_one_letter_code
_entity_poly.pdbx_strand_id
1 'polypeptide(L)'
;MHGCNSLRWRWQDSRLGVAVLLASEKRAPLACRLANPPHARAVSFLRRVGERGYSHEAVRTALRDGETIEAYPDTGRGTSYLLLHWIEGRPVHVVAADKEPSSEPPYTLVITVYDPRTDSDEWTDHFSERRR
;
A
#
# COMPACT_ATOMS: atom_id res chain seq x y z
N MET A 1 27.53 -8.89 6.86
CA MET A 1 26.36 -8.02 6.61
C MET A 1 25.12 -8.89 6.56
N HIS A 2 24.52 -9.16 7.71
CA HIS A 2 23.31 -9.99 7.83
C HIS A 2 22.33 -9.22 8.70
N GLY A 3 21.13 -8.91 8.20
CA GLY A 3 20.14 -8.24 9.04
C GLY A 3 18.84 -7.91 8.33
N CYS A 4 17.73 -8.30 8.96
CA CYS A 4 16.34 -8.00 8.58
C CYS A 4 15.80 -8.73 7.32
N ASN A 5 15.75 -10.08 7.31
CA ASN A 5 14.92 -10.84 6.34
C ASN A 5 13.98 -11.89 6.97
N SER A 6 13.56 -11.68 8.23
CA SER A 6 12.66 -12.60 8.94
C SER A 6 11.34 -11.95 9.37
N LEU A 7 10.71 -11.18 8.47
CA LEU A 7 9.33 -10.76 8.67
C LEU A 7 8.39 -11.92 8.31
N ARG A 8 7.96 -12.66 9.34
CA ARG A 8 6.92 -13.69 9.19
C ARG A 8 5.55 -13.01 9.24
N TRP A 9 4.85 -13.05 8.12
CA TRP A 9 3.53 -12.44 7.96
C TRP A 9 2.47 -13.34 8.59
N ARG A 10 1.56 -12.75 9.37
CA ARG A 10 0.43 -13.48 9.94
C ARG A 10 -0.85 -12.77 9.49
N TRP A 11 -1.74 -13.55 8.88
CA TRP A 11 -3.08 -13.10 8.56
C TRP A 11 -3.88 -12.99 9.86
N GLN A 12 -4.51 -11.83 10.08
CA GLN A 12 -5.39 -11.63 11.21
C GLN A 12 -6.79 -11.32 10.68
N ASP A 13 -7.72 -12.23 10.94
CA ASP A 13 -9.13 -12.11 10.58
C ASP A 13 -9.74 -10.93 11.35
N SER A 14 -10.20 -9.91 10.63
CA SER A 14 -10.84 -8.75 11.25
C SER A 14 -12.33 -8.79 10.97
N ARG A 15 -13.13 -8.78 12.04
CA ARG A 15 -14.61 -8.77 12.01
C ARG A 15 -15.23 -7.57 11.26
N LEU A 16 -14.40 -6.65 10.76
CA LEU A 16 -14.77 -5.45 10.02
C LEU A 16 -14.76 -5.64 8.48
N GLY A 17 -14.52 -6.87 7.99
CA GLY A 17 -14.44 -7.13 6.54
C GLY A 17 -13.16 -6.58 5.88
N VAL A 18 -12.13 -6.34 6.68
CA VAL A 18 -10.78 -5.88 6.25
C VAL A 18 -9.79 -6.99 6.60
N ALA A 19 -8.94 -7.39 5.66
CA ALA A 19 -7.87 -8.34 5.95
C ALA A 19 -6.59 -7.56 6.23
N VAL A 20 -6.03 -7.73 7.44
CA VAL A 20 -4.78 -7.08 7.84
C VAL A 20 -3.64 -8.09 7.76
N LEU A 21 -2.62 -7.79 6.95
CA LEU A 21 -1.36 -8.54 6.95
C LEU A 21 -0.35 -7.79 7.80
N LEU A 22 -0.22 -8.20 9.06
CA LEU A 22 0.74 -7.64 9.98
C LEU A 22 2.14 -8.22 9.70
N ALA A 23 3.13 -7.33 9.58
CA ALA A 23 4.51 -7.71 9.81
C ALA A 23 4.63 -8.14 11.29
N SER A 24 5.14 -9.34 11.59
CA SER A 24 5.41 -9.71 12.98
C SER A 24 6.62 -8.94 13.51
N GLU A 25 6.39 -7.72 13.99
CA GLU A 25 7.43 -6.79 14.49
C GLU A 25 8.01 -7.17 15.86
N LYS A 26 7.50 -8.23 16.50
CA LYS A 26 7.81 -8.56 17.91
C LYS A 26 9.30 -8.83 18.23
N ARG A 27 10.20 -8.84 17.23
CA ARG A 27 11.66 -9.04 17.42
C ARG A 27 12.57 -8.13 16.59
N ALA A 28 12.06 -7.10 15.91
CA ALA A 28 12.91 -6.23 15.09
C ALA A 28 13.61 -5.15 15.96
N PRO A 29 14.95 -4.98 15.84
CA PRO A 29 15.68 -3.91 16.53
C PRO A 29 15.13 -2.54 16.12
N LEU A 30 15.13 -1.58 17.06
CA LEU A 30 14.58 -0.21 16.89
C LEU A 30 15.07 0.49 15.61
N ALA A 31 16.28 0.18 15.13
CA ALA A 31 16.82 0.71 13.89
C ALA A 31 16.03 0.31 12.62
N CYS A 32 15.51 -0.92 12.51
CA CYS A 32 14.66 -1.33 11.37
C CYS A 32 13.26 -0.66 11.43
N ARG A 33 12.84 -0.10 12.58
CA ARG A 33 11.52 0.55 12.78
C ARG A 33 11.44 1.99 12.23
N LEU A 34 12.57 2.68 12.13
CA LEU A 34 12.68 4.07 11.67
C LEU A 34 13.12 4.19 10.21
N ALA A 35 13.77 3.15 9.66
CA ALA A 35 14.28 3.16 8.29
C ALA A 35 13.26 2.73 7.22
N ASN A 36 12.07 2.28 7.62
CA ASN A 36 11.01 1.90 6.70
C ASN A 36 9.98 3.02 6.64
N PRO A 37 9.69 3.60 5.47
CA PRO A 37 8.60 4.56 5.31
C PRO A 37 7.26 3.94 5.80
N PRO A 38 6.29 4.76 6.24
CA PRO A 38 5.05 4.28 6.88
C PRO A 38 4.30 3.22 6.05
N HIS A 39 4.38 3.28 4.73
CA HIS A 39 3.81 2.32 3.77
C HIS A 39 4.42 0.91 3.79
N ALA A 40 5.52 0.69 4.51
CA ALA A 40 6.14 -0.62 4.72
C ALA A 40 5.79 -1.27 6.06
N ARG A 41 4.92 -0.63 6.86
CA ARG A 41 4.29 -1.19 8.06
C ARG A 41 3.14 -2.12 7.64
N ALA A 42 2.39 -2.65 8.61
CA ALA A 42 1.29 -3.56 8.32
C ALA A 42 0.38 -3.03 7.19
N VAL A 43 -0.02 -3.92 6.27
CA VAL A 43 -0.84 -3.54 5.12
C VAL A 43 -2.20 -4.19 5.25
N SER A 44 -3.24 -3.37 5.15
CA SER A 44 -4.63 -3.77 5.22
C SER A 44 -5.26 -3.65 3.85
N PHE A 45 -5.99 -4.67 3.41
CA PHE A 45 -6.71 -4.65 2.15
C PHE A 45 -8.21 -4.56 2.41
N LEU A 46 -8.90 -3.62 1.75
CA LEU A 46 -10.35 -3.72 1.63
C LEU A 46 -10.70 -4.99 0.85
N ARG A 47 -11.71 -5.74 1.31
CA ARG A 47 -12.10 -7.03 0.72
C ARG A 47 -12.23 -7.00 -0.82
N ARG A 48 -12.79 -5.89 -1.34
CA ARG A 48 -12.98 -5.64 -2.79
C ARG A 48 -11.69 -5.52 -3.62
N VAL A 49 -10.53 -5.30 -2.98
CA VAL A 49 -9.25 -5.12 -3.67
C VAL A 49 -8.64 -6.46 -4.06
N GLY A 50 -8.85 -7.50 -3.25
CA GLY A 50 -8.32 -8.85 -3.51
C GLY A 50 -8.87 -9.53 -4.77
N GLU A 51 -9.96 -9.00 -5.33
CA GLU A 51 -10.68 -9.59 -6.47
C GLU A 51 -10.13 -9.15 -7.84
N ARG A 52 -9.16 -8.22 -7.90
CA ARG A 52 -8.69 -7.59 -9.15
C ARG A 52 -7.46 -8.25 -9.79
N GLY A 53 -7.09 -9.45 -9.37
CA GLY A 53 -6.02 -10.24 -10.00
C GLY A 53 -4.59 -9.80 -9.70
N TYR A 54 -4.38 -8.84 -8.76
CA TYR A 54 -3.05 -8.49 -8.27
C TYR A 54 -2.71 -9.31 -7.03
N SER A 55 -1.50 -9.88 -6.99
CA SER A 55 -1.01 -10.58 -5.81
C SER A 55 -0.75 -9.57 -4.66
N HIS A 56 -0.88 -10.01 -3.42
CA HIS A 56 -0.54 -9.16 -2.28
C HIS A 56 0.94 -8.70 -2.32
N GLU A 57 1.83 -9.50 -2.88
CA GLU A 57 3.24 -9.16 -3.05
C GLU A 57 3.45 -8.05 -4.08
N ALA A 58 2.75 -8.13 -5.22
CA ALA A 58 2.73 -7.08 -6.23
C ALA A 58 2.32 -5.73 -5.62
N VAL A 59 1.23 -5.71 -4.84
CA VAL A 59 0.77 -4.48 -4.19
C VAL A 59 1.77 -3.98 -3.14
N ARG A 60 2.45 -4.86 -2.41
CA ARG A 60 3.49 -4.45 -1.45
C ARG A 60 4.70 -3.83 -2.12
N THR A 61 5.13 -4.40 -3.23
CA THR A 61 6.22 -3.84 -4.02
C THR A 61 5.82 -2.48 -4.58
N ALA A 62 4.58 -2.33 -5.05
CA ALA A 62 4.05 -1.02 -5.44
C ALA A 62 3.96 -0.03 -4.28
N LEU A 63 3.59 -0.45 -3.07
CA LEU A 63 3.58 0.42 -1.90
C LEU A 63 4.98 0.89 -1.50
N ARG A 64 5.99 0.01 -1.61
CA ARG A 64 7.38 0.27 -1.19
C ARG A 64 8.18 1.07 -2.22
N ASP A 65 8.04 0.71 -3.49
CA ASP A 65 8.89 1.19 -4.59
C ASP A 65 8.09 2.07 -5.58
N GLY A 66 6.82 2.32 -5.29
CA GLY A 66 5.96 3.17 -6.11
C GLY A 66 6.22 4.66 -5.88
N GLU A 67 5.92 5.44 -6.89
CA GLU A 67 5.98 6.89 -6.86
C GLU A 67 4.61 7.47 -6.51
N THR A 68 4.56 8.39 -5.56
CA THR A 68 3.33 9.14 -5.25
C THR A 68 3.09 10.18 -6.32
N ILE A 69 2.06 9.97 -7.14
CA ILE A 69 1.70 10.85 -8.25
C ILE A 69 0.56 11.82 -7.91
N GLU A 70 -0.29 11.45 -6.95
CA GLU A 70 -1.27 12.38 -6.37
C GLU A 70 -1.33 12.23 -4.84
N ALA A 71 -1.35 13.35 -4.13
CA ALA A 71 -1.59 13.40 -2.69
C ALA A 71 -2.93 14.08 -2.44
N TYR A 72 -3.82 13.38 -1.74
CA TYR A 72 -5.10 13.93 -1.32
C TYR A 72 -5.02 14.32 0.17
N PRO A 73 -5.29 15.60 0.50
CA PRO A 73 -5.22 16.06 1.88
C PRO A 73 -6.21 15.32 2.78
N ASP A 74 -5.89 15.22 4.07
CA ASP A 74 -6.75 14.58 5.05
C ASP A 74 -8.13 15.28 5.12
N THR A 75 -9.18 14.53 4.84
CA THR A 75 -10.58 14.99 4.90
C THR A 75 -11.28 14.63 6.23
N GLY A 76 -10.51 14.30 7.26
CA GLY A 76 -11.00 13.73 8.53
C GLY A 76 -11.08 12.21 8.52
N ARG A 77 -10.58 11.56 7.45
CA ARG A 77 -10.49 10.11 7.30
C ARG A 77 -9.06 9.65 7.05
N GLY A 78 -8.05 10.48 7.28
CA GLY A 78 -6.64 10.22 7.00
C GLY A 78 -6.19 10.75 5.63
N THR A 79 -4.90 11.03 5.51
CA THR A 79 -4.24 11.40 4.25
C THR A 79 -4.20 10.21 3.32
N SER A 80 -4.80 10.35 2.14
CA SER A 80 -4.75 9.32 1.09
C SER A 80 -3.90 9.78 -0.07
N TYR A 81 -3.34 8.84 -0.81
CA TYR A 81 -2.46 9.13 -1.93
C TYR A 81 -2.61 8.06 -3.02
N LEU A 82 -2.27 8.44 -4.24
CA LEU A 82 -2.21 7.58 -5.40
C LEU A 82 -0.74 7.33 -5.74
N LEU A 83 -0.37 6.06 -5.78
CA LEU A 83 0.92 5.58 -6.23
C LEU A 83 0.83 5.04 -7.65
N LEU A 84 1.86 5.30 -8.44
CA LEU A 84 2.18 4.58 -9.66
C LEU A 84 3.38 3.67 -9.43
N HIS A 85 3.27 2.42 -9.86
CA HIS A 85 4.40 1.50 -9.92
C HIS A 85 4.32 0.61 -11.16
N TRP A 86 5.42 -0.06 -11.50
CA TRP A 86 5.53 -0.92 -12.67
C TRP A 86 5.88 -2.35 -12.26
N ILE A 87 5.00 -3.29 -12.61
CA ILE A 87 5.18 -4.71 -12.31
C ILE A 87 5.31 -5.44 -13.63
N GLU A 88 6.51 -5.96 -13.91
CA GLU A 88 6.81 -6.65 -15.18
C GLU A 88 6.44 -5.81 -16.42
N GLY A 89 6.70 -4.49 -16.35
CA GLY A 89 6.38 -3.55 -17.43
C GLY A 89 4.90 -3.17 -17.53
N ARG A 90 4.06 -3.60 -16.60
CA ARG A 90 2.65 -3.18 -16.50
C ARG A 90 2.48 -2.09 -15.44
N PRO A 91 1.85 -0.95 -15.77
CA PRO A 91 1.59 0.09 -14.79
C PRO A 91 0.51 -0.37 -13.82
N VAL A 92 0.64 0.05 -12.56
CA VAL A 92 -0.31 -0.26 -11.49
C VAL A 92 -0.54 1.01 -10.69
N HIS A 93 -1.80 1.40 -10.59
CA HIS A 93 -2.24 2.46 -9.70
C HIS A 93 -2.73 1.87 -8.38
N VAL A 94 -2.18 2.37 -7.27
CA VAL A 94 -2.57 1.98 -5.91
C VAL A 94 -3.05 3.21 -5.17
N VAL A 95 -4.32 3.23 -4.78
CA VAL A 95 -4.84 4.24 -3.86
C VAL A 95 -4.71 3.69 -2.45
N ALA A 96 -3.97 4.38 -1.60
CA ALA A 96 -3.72 3.98 -0.23
C ALA A 96 -3.90 5.15 0.75
N ALA A 97 -4.06 4.83 2.02
CA ALA A 97 -4.09 5.81 3.09
C ALA A 97 -3.37 5.28 4.32
N ASP A 98 -2.49 6.08 4.91
CA ASP A 98 -1.84 5.74 6.17
C ASP A 98 -2.80 6.00 7.33
N LYS A 99 -2.89 5.03 8.23
CA LYS A 99 -3.77 5.06 9.41
C LYS A 99 -2.92 4.97 10.67
N GLU A 100 -3.16 5.90 11.57
CA GLU A 100 -2.57 5.93 12.91
C GLU A 100 -3.67 5.87 13.99
N PRO A 101 -4.36 4.73 14.14
CA PRO A 101 -5.39 4.59 15.16
C PRO A 101 -4.78 4.60 16.57
N SER A 102 -5.52 5.12 17.55
CA SER A 102 -5.08 5.23 18.95
C SER A 102 -4.90 3.89 19.68
N SER A 103 -5.46 2.80 19.14
CA SER A 103 -5.57 1.50 19.82
C SER A 103 -5.00 0.33 19.02
N GLU A 104 -4.46 0.59 17.84
CA GLU A 104 -3.83 -0.40 16.96
C GLU A 104 -2.51 0.15 16.43
N PRO A 105 -1.55 -0.70 16.03
CA PRO A 105 -0.33 -0.22 15.38
C PRO A 105 -0.67 0.51 14.07
N PRO A 106 0.13 1.51 13.66
CA PRO A 106 -0.08 2.21 12.40
C PRO A 106 0.01 1.23 11.22
N TYR A 107 -0.89 1.39 10.26
CA TYR A 107 -1.01 0.53 9.10
C TYR A 107 -1.40 1.33 7.86
N THR A 108 -1.08 0.79 6.68
CA THR A 108 -1.49 1.38 5.41
C THR A 108 -2.71 0.63 4.88
N LEU A 109 -3.78 1.36 4.65
CA LEU A 109 -5.01 0.84 4.08
C LEU A 109 -4.99 0.98 2.55
N VAL A 110 -4.96 -0.15 1.84
CA VAL A 110 -5.14 -0.18 0.39
C VAL A 110 -6.62 -0.08 0.04
N ILE A 111 -7.00 1.04 -0.56
CA ILE A 111 -8.39 1.39 -0.88
C ILE A 111 -8.81 0.79 -2.23
N THR A 112 -7.93 0.89 -3.24
CA THR A 112 -8.11 0.28 -4.56
C THR A 112 -6.78 0.06 -5.27
N VAL A 113 -6.75 -0.95 -6.14
CA VAL A 113 -5.64 -1.22 -7.07
C VAL A 113 -6.25 -1.42 -8.45
N TYR A 114 -5.66 -0.79 -9.48
CA TYR A 114 -6.15 -0.90 -10.85
C TYR A 114 -5.04 -0.72 -11.88
N ASP A 115 -5.30 -1.19 -13.09
CA ASP A 115 -4.44 -1.00 -14.27
C ASP A 115 -4.87 0.30 -14.97
N PRO A 116 -4.08 1.39 -14.94
CA PRO A 116 -4.50 2.66 -15.53
C PRO A 116 -4.66 2.60 -17.05
N ARG A 117 -4.23 1.52 -17.71
CA ARG A 117 -4.45 1.31 -19.15
C ARG A 117 -5.91 1.09 -19.51
N THR A 118 -6.77 0.68 -18.57
CA THR A 118 -8.21 0.56 -18.83
C THR A 118 -8.87 1.89 -19.11
N ASP A 119 -8.30 2.97 -18.58
CA ASP A 119 -8.80 4.34 -18.66
C ASP A 119 -7.70 5.26 -19.22
N SER A 120 -6.95 4.79 -20.23
CA SER A 120 -5.76 5.47 -20.76
C SER A 120 -6.01 6.89 -21.26
N ASP A 121 -7.26 7.22 -21.59
CA ASP A 121 -7.66 8.56 -22.01
C ASP A 121 -7.71 9.57 -20.86
N GLU A 122 -7.81 9.10 -19.61
CA GLU A 122 -7.76 9.93 -18.41
C GLU A 122 -6.33 10.28 -17.98
N TRP A 123 -5.32 9.70 -18.62
CA TRP A 123 -3.92 9.81 -18.20
C TRP A 123 -2.98 10.29 -19.31
N THR A 124 -1.88 10.92 -18.89
CA THR A 124 -0.74 11.40 -19.68
C THR A 124 0.57 11.00 -18.99
N ASP A 125 1.70 11.32 -19.64
CA ASP A 125 3.05 11.08 -19.11
C ASP A 125 3.24 9.66 -18.52
N HIS A 126 2.95 8.64 -19.33
CA HIS A 126 3.08 7.25 -18.90
C HIS A 126 2.28 6.90 -17.63
N PHE A 127 1.06 7.43 -17.52
CA PHE A 127 0.11 7.20 -16.43
C PHE A 127 0.42 7.98 -15.13
N SER A 128 1.41 8.86 -15.11
CA SER A 128 1.73 9.67 -13.92
C SER A 128 0.80 10.89 -13.75
N GLU A 129 0.27 11.43 -14.86
CA GLU A 129 -0.49 12.68 -14.84
C GLU A 129 -1.92 12.49 -15.34
N ARG A 130 -2.87 13.18 -14.71
CA ARG A 130 -4.27 13.23 -15.17
C ARG A 130 -4.40 14.15 -16.37
N ARG A 131 -5.09 13.68 -17.42
CA ARG A 131 -5.56 14.53 -18.52
C ARG A 131 -6.72 15.40 -18.01
N ARG A 132 -6.49 16.71 -17.84
CA ARG A 132 -7.51 17.68 -17.42
C ARG A 132 -8.24 18.31 -18.60
#